data_AF-U9UL66-F1
#
_entry.id   AF-U9UL66-F1
#
_cell.length_a   1.000
_cell.length_b   1.000
_cell.length_c   1.000
_cell.angle_alpha   90.00
_cell.angle_beta   90.00
_cell.angle_gamma   90.00
#
_symmetry.space_group_name_H-M   'P 1'
#
loop_
_entity.id
_entity.type
_entity.pdbx_description
1 polymer ?
#
loop_
_entity_poly.entity_id
_entity_poly.type
_entity_poly.pdbx_seq_one_letter_code
_entity_poly.pdbx_strand_id
1 'polypeptide(L)' 'MADNKFLPKLSQNLLEILDDEEYYDITIEVGNDPNVKIFRAHMVILNYRSPYLRRIL' A
#
# COMPACT_ATOMS: atom_id res chain seq x y z
N MET A 1 -3.10 -13.43 32.08
CA MET A 1 -3.77 -13.07 30.81
C MET A 1 -2.93 -13.70 29.71
N ALA A 2 -3.53 -14.54 28.85
CA ALA A 2 -2.76 -15.10 27.74
C ALA A 2 -2.20 -13.94 26.92
N ASP A 3 -0.88 -13.90 26.72
CA ASP A 3 -0.23 -12.98 25.81
C ASP A 3 -0.87 -13.18 24.43
N ASN A 4 -1.79 -12.29 24.06
CA ASN A 4 -2.49 -12.39 22.78
C ASN A 4 -1.56 -11.88 21.67
N LYS A 5 -0.47 -12.63 21.42
CA LYS A 5 0.59 -12.33 20.44
C LYS A 5 0.09 -12.37 19.00
N PHE A 6 -1.14 -12.85 18.78
CA PHE A 6 -1.78 -12.88 17.48
C PHE A 6 -1.92 -11.48 16.87
N LEU A 7 -2.47 -10.51 17.62
CA LEU A 7 -2.70 -9.16 17.09
C LEU A 7 -1.39 -8.43 16.75
N PRO A 8 -0.34 -8.44 17.61
CA PRO A 8 0.96 -7.90 17.24
C PRO A 8 1.56 -8.58 15.99
N LYS A 9 1.48 -9.91 15.90
CA LYS A 9 2.04 -10.63 14.74
C LYS A 9 1.28 -10.33 13.45
N LEU A 10 -0.05 -10.29 13.52
CA LEU A 10 -0.90 -9.91 12.39
C LEU A 10 -0.61 -8.48 11.93
N SER A 11 -0.48 -7.53 12.87
CA SER A 11 -0.11 -6.16 12.53
C SER A 11 1.24 -6.09 11.83
N GLN A 12 2.24 -6.84 12.30
CA GLN A 12 3.56 -6.88 11.64
C GLN A 12 3.45 -7.46 10.23
N ASN A 13 2.70 -8.55 10.04
CA ASN A 13 2.51 -9.14 8.73
C ASN A 13 1.78 -8.21 7.74
N LEU A 14 0.84 -7.39 8.22
CA LEU A 14 0.19 -6.38 7.37
C LEU A 14 1.10 -5.20 7.06
N LEU A 15 2.07 -4.88 7.93
CA LEU A 15 3.07 -3.85 7.66
C LEU A 15 4.10 -4.31 6.64
N GLU A 16 4.45 -5.59 6.61
CA GLU A 16 5.36 -6.18 5.61
C GLU A 16 4.87 -5.94 4.17
N ILE A 17 3.55 -5.85 3.96
CA ILE A 17 2.92 -5.52 2.66
C ILE A 17 3.26 -4.09 2.18
N LEU A 18 3.61 -3.17 3.08
CA LEU A 18 3.96 -1.79 2.70
C LEU A 18 5.32 -1.69 2.00
N ASP A 19 6.20 -2.67 2.26
CA ASP A 19 7.59 -2.66 1.82
C ASP A 19 7.88 -3.78 0.81
N ASP A 20 6.88 -4.59 0.43
CA ASP A 20 7.07 -5.67 -0.52
C ASP A 20 7.18 -5.17 -1.98
N GLU A 21 7.84 -5.97 -2.81
CA GLU A 21 7.97 -5.75 -4.26
C GLU A 21 7.03 -6.64 -5.10
N GLU A 22 5.98 -7.16 -4.47
CA GLU A 22 5.09 -8.17 -5.06
C GLU A 22 3.63 -7.67 -5.09
N TYR A 23 2.75 -8.38 -5.81
CA TYR A 23 1.29 -8.14 -5.82
C TYR A 23 0.78 -6.71 -6.07
N TYR A 24 1.59 -5.83 -6.64
CA TYR A 24 1.15 -4.51 -7.08
C TYR A 24 -0.02 -4.61 -8.06
N ASP A 25 -1.13 -3.98 -7.71
CA ASP A 25 -2.36 -3.92 -8.51
C ASP A 25 -2.59 -2.54 -9.14
N ILE A 26 -1.72 -1.55 -8.84
CA ILE A 26 -1.78 -0.20 -9.42
C ILE A 26 -0.39 0.36 -9.74
N THR A 27 -0.32 1.07 -10.88
CA THR A 27 0.83 1.88 -11.30
C THR A 27 0.43 3.36 -11.34
N ILE A 28 1.20 4.23 -10.69
CA ILE A 28 1.00 5.67 -10.66
C ILE A 28 2.14 6.32 -11.43
N GLU A 29 1.79 7.00 -12.52
CA GLU A 29 2.72 7.77 -13.34
C GLU A 29 2.63 9.25 -12.97
N VAL A 30 3.75 9.87 -12.61
CA VAL A 30 3.83 11.26 -12.18
C VAL A 30 4.80 12.03 -13.04
N GLY A 31 4.34 13.14 -13.61
CA GLY A 31 5.12 14.01 -14.48
C GLY A 31 4.59 14.02 -15.92
N ASN A 32 5.31 14.70 -16.79
CA ASN A 32 5.02 14.79 -18.22
C ASN A 32 6.24 14.32 -19.00
N ASP A 33 6.03 13.85 -20.23
CA ASP A 33 7.10 13.46 -21.14
C ASP A 33 8.16 14.57 -21.28
N PRO A 34 9.47 14.25 -21.24
CA PRO A 34 10.07 12.91 -21.08
C PRO A 34 10.33 12.51 -19.61
N ASN A 35 9.92 13.32 -18.64
CA ASN A 35 10.27 13.18 -17.22
C ASN A 35 9.16 12.51 -16.40
N VAL A 36 8.67 11.35 -16.87
CA VAL A 36 7.68 10.55 -16.13
C VAL A 36 8.38 9.67 -15.09
N LYS A 37 7.86 9.68 -13.86
CA LYS A 37 8.24 8.74 -12.80
C LYS A 37 7.13 7.72 -12.59
N ILE A 38 7.50 6.46 -12.44
CA ILE A 38 6.57 5.35 -12.26
C ILE A 38 6.67 4.85 -10.83
N PHE A 39 5.54 4.79 -10.14
CA PHE A 39 5.41 4.20 -8.80
C PHE A 39 4.47 3.00 -8.87
N ARG A 40 4.86 1.89 -8.24
CA ARG A 40 3.98 0.74 -8.06
C ARG A 40 3.50 0.73 -6.61
N ALA A 41 2.22 0.43 -6.42
CA ALA A 41 1.59 0.46 -5.11
C ALA A 41 0.47 -0.57 -5.03
N HIS A 42 -0.18 -0.64 -3.87
CA HIS A 42 -1.35 -1.49 -3.65
C HIS A 42 -2.60 -0.64 -3.41
N MET A 43 -3.66 -0.86 -4.19
CA MET A 43 -4.93 -0.14 -4.11
C MET A 43 -5.53 -0.24 -2.71
N VAL A 44 -5.46 -1.41 -2.07
CA VAL A 44 -6.00 -1.60 -0.73
C VAL A 44 -5.34 -0.66 0.28
N ILE A 45 -4.02 -0.48 0.22
CA ILE A 45 -3.29 0.43 1.10
C ILE A 45 -3.70 1.88 0.81
N LEU A 46 -3.71 2.28 -0.47
CA LEU A 46 -4.07 3.63 -0.87
C LEU A 46 -5.50 4.01 -0.46
N ASN A 47 -6.45 3.08 -0.62
CA ASN A 47 -7.86 3.26 -0.28
C ASN A 47 -8.08 3.48 1.22
N TYR A 48 -7.30 2.81 2.08
CA TYR A 48 -7.43 3.00 3.53
C TYR A 48 -6.57 4.15 4.07
N ARG A 49 -5.47 4.51 3.39
CA ARG A 49 -4.58 5.61 3.82
C ARG A 49 -5.01 6.99 3.34
N SER A 50 -5.74 7.09 2.23
CA SER A 50 -6.13 8.37 1.63
C SER A 50 -7.62 8.41 1.26
N PRO A 51 -8.43 9.24 1.93
CA PRO A 51 -9.84 9.45 1.57
C PRO A 51 -10.02 9.97 0.14
N TYR A 52 -9.02 10.67 -0.40
CA TYR A 52 -9.03 11.13 -1.78
C TYR A 52 -8.85 9.96 -2.75
N LEU A 53 -7.80 9.14 -2.56
CA LEU A 53 -7.54 7.99 -3.43
C LEU A 53 -8.69 6.98 -3.34
N ARG A 54 -9.25 6.75 -2.15
CA ARG A 54 -10.45 5.92 -1.96
C ARG A 54 -11.66 6.34 -2.81
N ARG A 55 -11.75 7.61 -3.17
CA ARG A 55 -12.87 8.13 -3.98
C ARG A 55 -12.60 8.02 -5.48
N ILE A 56 -11.33 8.01 -5.89
CA ILE A 56 -10.95 8.11 -7.31
C ILE A 56 -10.37 6.82 -7.88
N LEU A 57 -9.97 5.87 -7.03
CA LEU A 57 -9.55 4.51 -7.36
C LEU A 57 -10.68 3.53 -7.06
#